data_AF-A0A9Q3GX59-F1
#
_entry.id   AF-A0A9Q3GX59-F1
#
_cell.length_a   1.000
_cell.length_b   1.000
_cell.length_c   1.000
_cell.angle_alpha   90.00
_cell.angle_beta   90.00
_cell.angle_gamma   90.00
#
_symmetry.space_group_name_H-M   'P 1'
#
loop_
_entity.id
_entity.type
_entity.pdbx_description
1 polymer ?
#
loop_
_entity_poly.entity_id
_entity_poly.type
_entity_poly.pdbx_seq_one_letter_code
_entity_poly.pdbx_strand_id
1 'polypeptide(L)'
;MVEYSIELAEKYKLSGSNFIDWKVRMKSILTFKNLYALATGTENIKMAAERDKLEPERRDLAFEIICINCDVKIAAQFSSEANNDPTILWSNIDKYYQPKTIQNQTTYLKRIFSTFLQKNKLEEALNKLLENTRQLCSLIDDKTVKPSVLLDSVVAMWVIRNLPDEYKTIGELWLKKCEIEKSTP
;
A
#
# COMPACT_ATOMS: atom_id res chain seq x y z
N MET A 1 0.91 19.31 21.72
CA MET A 1 1.98 18.37 21.35
C MET A 1 1.32 17.00 21.31
N VAL A 2 1.06 16.44 20.13
CA VAL A 2 0.40 15.12 20.02
C VAL A 2 1.49 14.08 20.24
N GLU A 3 1.47 13.39 21.38
CA GLU A 3 2.26 12.19 21.58
C GLU A 3 1.77 11.13 20.58
N TYR A 4 2.46 10.99 19.46
CA TYR A 4 2.25 9.85 18.59
C TYR A 4 2.80 8.62 19.31
N SER A 5 1.88 7.82 19.86
CA SER A 5 2.20 6.52 20.43
C SER A 5 2.99 5.71 19.41
N ILE A 6 4.09 5.13 19.88
CA ILE A 6 4.92 4.20 19.12
C ILE A 6 4.18 2.87 18.91
N GLU A 7 3.25 2.55 19.81
CA GLU A 7 2.38 1.37 19.73
C GLU A 7 1.05 1.73 19.06
N LEU A 8 0.69 0.93 18.06
CA LEU A 8 -0.61 0.95 17.40
C LEU A 8 -1.67 0.28 18.28
N ALA A 9 -2.89 0.82 18.27
CA ALA A 9 -4.03 0.13 18.86
C ALA A 9 -4.18 -1.29 18.28
N GLU A 10 -4.64 -2.24 19.09
CA GLU A 10 -4.62 -3.68 18.77
C GLU A 10 -5.20 -4.02 17.38
N LYS A 11 -6.31 -3.38 16.98
CA LYS A 11 -6.94 -3.54 15.65
C LYS A 11 -6.05 -3.15 14.46
N TYR A 12 -4.95 -2.45 14.70
CA TYR A 12 -4.01 -1.96 13.69
C TYR A 12 -2.63 -2.64 13.75
N LYS A 13 -2.37 -3.52 14.74
CA LYS A 13 -1.16 -4.35 14.76
C LYS A 13 -1.16 -5.34 13.60
N LEU A 14 0.02 -5.76 13.14
CA LEU A 14 0.15 -6.66 12.00
C LEU A 14 -0.57 -7.98 12.29
N SER A 15 -1.45 -8.36 11.38
CA SER A 15 -2.22 -9.61 11.38
C SER A 15 -2.09 -10.31 10.03
N GLY A 16 -2.85 -11.40 9.83
CA GLY A 16 -2.86 -12.13 8.57
C GLY A 16 -3.38 -11.33 7.36
N SER A 17 -4.16 -10.26 7.57
CA SER A 17 -4.96 -9.62 6.52
C SER A 17 -4.77 -8.11 6.36
N ASN A 18 -4.03 -7.44 7.25
CA ASN A 18 -3.90 -5.97 7.27
C ASN A 18 -2.48 -5.47 6.96
N PHE A 19 -1.63 -6.32 6.36
CA PHE A 19 -0.22 -6.01 6.14
C PHE A 19 0.04 -4.65 5.48
N ILE A 20 -0.81 -4.26 4.52
CA ILE A 20 -0.61 -3.03 3.75
C ILE A 20 -0.92 -1.79 4.60
N ASP A 21 -2.07 -1.78 5.28
CA ASP A 21 -2.41 -0.72 6.23
C ASP A 21 -1.38 -0.62 7.35
N TRP A 22 -0.90 -1.76 7.84
CA TRP A 22 0.16 -1.84 8.83
C TRP A 22 1.47 -1.24 8.30
N LYS A 23 1.91 -1.62 7.09
CA LYS A 23 3.15 -1.14 6.47
C LYS A 23 3.16 0.38 6.32
N VAL A 24 2.02 0.97 5.91
CA VAL A 24 1.86 2.43 5.82
C VAL A 24 2.03 3.10 7.19
N ARG A 25 1.38 2.57 8.22
CA ARG A 25 1.48 3.12 9.59
C ARG A 25 2.89 3.00 10.15
N MET A 26 3.53 1.86 9.94
CA MET A 26 4.90 1.61 10.36
C MET A 26 5.90 2.53 9.68
N LYS A 27 5.72 2.77 8.37
CA LYS A 27 6.52 3.77 7.66
C LYS A 27 6.43 5.13 8.31
N SER A 28 5.23 5.59 8.68
CA SER A 28 5.06 6.88 9.40
C SER A 28 5.76 6.89 10.76
N ILE A 29 5.56 5.84 11.58
CA ILE A 29 6.18 5.73 12.92
C ILE A 29 7.71 5.73 12.82
N LEU A 30 8.27 4.86 11.96
CA LEU A 30 9.70 4.72 11.78
C LEU A 30 10.33 5.96 11.14
N THR A 31 9.63 6.64 10.22
CA THR A 31 10.12 7.89 9.63
C THR A 31 10.17 8.99 10.67
N PHE A 32 9.13 9.11 11.50
CA PHE A 32 9.10 10.09 12.60
C PHE A 32 10.25 9.89 13.59
N LYS A 33 10.69 8.64 13.78
CA LYS A 33 11.84 8.28 14.63
C LYS A 33 13.19 8.30 13.89
N ASN A 34 13.23 8.67 12.61
CA ASN A 34 14.43 8.58 11.76
C ASN A 34 15.05 7.17 11.69
N LEU A 35 14.21 6.13 11.76
CA LEU A 35 14.59 4.72 11.74
C LEU A 35 14.12 3.98 10.47
N TYR A 36 13.29 4.60 9.62
CA TYR A 36 12.74 3.91 8.46
C TYR A 36 13.82 3.40 7.51
N ALA A 37 14.78 4.25 7.15
CA ALA A 37 15.86 3.85 6.26
C ALA A 37 16.74 2.73 6.86
N LEU A 38 16.89 2.70 8.19
CA LEU A 38 17.61 1.64 8.90
C LEU A 38 16.83 0.33 8.77
N ALA A 39 15.56 0.34 9.14
CA ALA A 39 14.68 -0.82 9.07
C ALA A 39 14.55 -1.39 7.64
N THR A 40 14.59 -0.54 6.61
CA THR A 40 14.53 -0.99 5.21
C THR A 40 15.90 -1.29 4.59
N GLY A 41 17.01 -1.10 5.32
CA GLY A 41 18.35 -1.29 4.80
C GLY A 41 18.75 -0.31 3.69
N THR A 42 18.11 0.85 3.62
CA THR A 42 18.32 1.88 2.59
C THR A 42 19.16 3.07 3.08
N GLU A 43 19.73 3.00 4.27
CA GLU A 43 20.66 4.03 4.75
C GLU A 43 21.94 4.07 3.91
N ASN A 44 22.51 5.26 3.79
CA ASN A 44 23.87 5.41 3.29
C ASN A 44 24.85 4.78 4.30
N ILE A 45 25.70 3.85 3.85
CA ILE A 45 26.63 3.09 4.70
C ILE A 45 27.52 3.99 5.57
N LYS A 46 28.05 5.09 5.02
CA LYS A 46 28.91 6.00 5.78
C LYS A 46 28.14 6.73 6.88
N MET A 47 26.96 7.26 6.54
CA MET A 47 26.10 7.94 7.51
C MET A 47 25.55 6.98 8.56
N ALA A 48 25.24 5.73 8.18
CA ALA A 48 24.77 4.70 9.09
C ALA A 48 25.83 4.37 10.15
N ALA A 49 27.09 4.21 9.75
CA ALA A 49 28.19 3.93 10.68
C ALA A 49 28.45 5.09 11.66
N GLU A 50 28.33 6.33 11.21
CA GLU A 50 28.43 7.51 12.09
C GLU A 50 27.25 7.59 13.07
N ARG A 51 26.03 7.35 12.59
CA ARG A 51 24.83 7.31 13.44
C ARG A 51 24.84 6.15 14.42
N ASP A 52 25.30 4.97 14.03
CA ASP A 52 25.45 3.81 14.93
C ASP A 52 26.39 4.12 16.10
N LYS A 53 27.39 5.00 15.91
CA LYS A 53 28.27 5.47 17.00
C LYS A 53 27.60 6.49 17.92
N LEU A 54 26.77 7.38 17.35
CA LEU A 54 26.08 8.43 18.10
C LEU A 54 24.84 7.92 18.84
N GLU A 55 24.17 6.92 18.27
CA GLU A 55 22.90 6.35 18.72
C GLU A 55 22.99 4.81 18.71
N PRO A 56 23.78 4.18 19.60
CA PRO A 56 24.02 2.74 19.58
C PRO A 56 22.74 1.90 19.73
N GLU A 57 21.76 2.41 20.47
CA GLU A 57 20.47 1.76 20.77
C GLU A 57 19.48 1.79 19.59
N ARG A 58 19.77 2.53 18.50
CA ARG A 58 18.77 2.78 17.44
C ARG A 58 18.33 1.52 16.71
N ARG A 59 19.18 0.48 16.66
CA ARG A 59 18.88 -0.81 16.06
C ARG A 59 17.88 -1.59 16.90
N ASP A 60 18.14 -1.70 18.20
CA ASP A 60 17.24 -2.34 19.14
C ASP A 60 15.91 -1.60 19.21
N LEU A 61 15.94 -0.26 19.23
CA LEU A 61 14.73 0.55 19.15
C LEU A 61 13.92 0.26 17.87
N ALA A 62 14.56 0.22 16.69
CA ALA A 62 13.86 -0.09 15.45
C ALA A 62 13.25 -1.50 15.47
N PHE A 63 13.97 -2.47 16.05
CA PHE A 63 13.54 -3.85 16.18
C PHE A 63 12.31 -3.96 17.10
N GLU A 64 12.37 -3.38 18.28
CA GLU A 64 11.27 -3.35 19.26
C GLU A 64 10.03 -2.67 18.71
N ILE A 65 10.20 -1.54 18.00
CA ILE A 65 9.10 -0.81 17.37
C ILE A 65 8.39 -1.70 16.35
N ILE A 66 9.12 -2.48 15.54
CA ILE A 66 8.50 -3.40 14.59
C ILE A 66 7.77 -4.52 15.34
N CYS A 67 8.41 -5.11 16.35
CA CYS A 67 7.85 -6.23 17.14
C CYS A 67 6.57 -5.86 17.90
N ILE A 68 6.54 -4.74 18.63
CA ILE A 68 5.38 -4.34 19.43
C ILE A 68 4.15 -4.02 18.58
N ASN A 69 4.39 -3.66 17.31
CA ASN A 69 3.34 -3.37 16.35
C ASN A 69 2.90 -4.59 15.53
N CYS A 70 3.37 -5.79 15.88
CA CYS A 70 2.89 -7.05 15.33
C CYS A 70 1.99 -7.80 16.33
N ASP A 71 1.08 -8.64 15.83
CA ASP A 71 0.47 -9.67 16.66
C ASP A 71 1.58 -10.55 17.29
N VAL A 72 1.36 -10.98 18.54
CA VAL A 72 2.34 -11.73 19.33
C VAL A 72 2.90 -12.94 18.60
N LYS A 73 2.07 -13.67 17.83
CA LYS A 73 2.50 -14.86 17.09
C LYS A 73 3.40 -14.50 15.91
N ILE A 74 3.08 -13.41 15.22
CA ILE A 74 3.86 -12.89 14.09
C ILE A 74 5.19 -12.33 14.59
N ALA A 75 5.17 -11.56 15.69
CA ALA A 75 6.37 -11.07 16.34
C ALA A 75 7.30 -12.22 16.74
N ALA A 76 6.77 -13.25 17.42
CA ALA A 76 7.54 -14.42 17.84
C ALA A 76 8.18 -15.17 16.65
N GLN A 77 7.42 -15.37 15.57
CA GLN A 77 7.90 -16.07 14.37
C GLN A 77 9.09 -15.34 13.72
N PHE A 78 8.95 -14.04 13.44
CA PHE A 78 9.96 -13.32 12.66
C PHE A 78 11.12 -12.79 13.50
N SER A 79 10.90 -12.50 14.79
CA SER A 79 11.96 -12.03 15.68
C SER A 79 13.04 -13.09 15.91
N SER A 80 12.66 -14.38 16.03
CA SER A 80 13.63 -15.46 16.20
C SER A 80 14.54 -15.64 14.99
N GLU A 81 14.02 -15.40 13.78
CA GLU A 81 14.79 -15.52 12.54
C GLU A 81 15.71 -14.30 12.31
N ALA A 82 15.35 -13.15 12.86
CA ALA A 82 16.02 -11.89 12.62
C ALA A 82 17.20 -11.60 13.56
N ASN A 83 17.34 -12.33 14.68
CA ASN A 83 18.44 -12.18 15.64
C ASN A 83 18.74 -10.71 16.02
N ASN A 84 17.70 -9.97 16.42
CA ASN A 84 17.73 -8.54 16.76
C ASN A 84 18.12 -7.59 15.61
N ASP A 85 18.20 -8.04 14.35
CA ASP A 85 18.43 -7.15 13.21
C ASP A 85 17.10 -6.61 12.66
N PRO A 86 16.80 -5.30 12.81
CA PRO A 86 15.56 -4.70 12.30
C PRO A 86 15.43 -4.79 10.77
N THR A 87 16.55 -4.84 10.05
CA THR A 87 16.60 -4.97 8.59
C THR A 87 16.14 -6.34 8.15
N ILE A 88 16.64 -7.37 8.83
CA ILE A 88 16.26 -8.77 8.56
C ILE A 88 14.80 -8.97 8.95
N LEU A 89 14.38 -8.46 10.10
CA LEU A 89 12.99 -8.52 10.56
C LEU A 89 12.02 -7.91 9.55
N TRP A 90 12.28 -6.68 9.11
CA TRP A 90 11.47 -6.01 8.10
C TRP A 90 11.42 -6.81 6.79
N SER A 91 12.58 -7.29 6.32
CA SER A 91 12.67 -8.06 5.08
C SER A 91 11.88 -9.38 5.15
N ASN A 92 11.94 -10.10 6.27
CA ASN A 92 11.23 -11.36 6.44
C ASN A 92 9.71 -11.16 6.45
N ILE A 93 9.23 -10.13 7.17
CA ILE A 93 7.82 -9.75 7.16
C ILE A 93 7.37 -9.36 5.75
N ASP A 94 8.12 -8.48 5.08
CA ASP A 94 7.78 -7.98 3.74
C ASP A 94 7.70 -9.14 2.72
N LYS A 95 8.69 -10.05 2.71
CA LYS A 95 8.71 -11.24 1.84
C LYS A 95 7.57 -12.21 2.11
N TYR A 96 7.20 -12.42 3.38
CA TYR A 96 6.12 -13.36 3.72
C TYR A 96 4.75 -12.86 3.26
N TYR A 97 4.51 -11.55 3.39
CA TYR A 97 3.22 -10.95 3.03
C TYR A 97 3.14 -10.47 1.58
N GLN A 98 4.26 -10.21 0.90
CA GLN A 98 4.26 -9.76 -0.50
C GLN A 98 3.52 -10.72 -1.47
N PRO A 99 3.66 -12.06 -1.40
CA PRO A 99 2.85 -12.97 -2.23
C PRO A 99 1.35 -12.84 -1.98
N LYS A 100 0.96 -12.64 -0.70
CA LYS A 100 -0.44 -12.38 -0.33
C LYS A 100 -0.90 -11.02 -0.88
N THR A 101 -0.03 -10.01 -0.89
CA THR A 101 -0.29 -8.73 -1.55
C THR A 101 -0.51 -8.90 -3.06
N ILE A 102 0.30 -9.69 -3.76
CA ILE A 102 0.12 -9.96 -5.20
C ILE A 102 -1.19 -10.72 -5.46
N GLN A 103 -1.51 -11.72 -4.63
CA GLN A 103 -2.80 -12.44 -4.71
C GLN A 103 -3.98 -11.49 -4.43
N ASN A 104 -3.85 -10.59 -3.46
CA ASN A 104 -4.86 -9.57 -3.14
C ASN A 104 -5.01 -8.58 -4.30
N GLN A 105 -3.92 -8.06 -4.87
CA GLN A 105 -3.92 -7.19 -6.05
C GLN A 105 -4.62 -7.88 -7.23
N THR A 106 -4.27 -9.14 -7.50
CA THR A 106 -4.91 -9.96 -8.54
C THR A 106 -6.41 -10.13 -8.29
N THR A 107 -6.80 -10.29 -7.03
CA THR A 107 -8.21 -10.41 -6.64
C THR A 107 -8.98 -9.13 -6.95
N TYR A 108 -8.43 -7.96 -6.61
CA TYR A 108 -9.06 -6.68 -6.93
C TYR A 108 -9.09 -6.40 -8.43
N LEU A 109 -8.02 -6.69 -9.18
CA LEU A 109 -8.02 -6.62 -10.64
C LEU A 109 -9.13 -7.49 -11.26
N LYS A 110 -9.29 -8.74 -10.79
CA LYS A 110 -10.37 -9.62 -11.23
C LYS A 110 -11.74 -9.03 -10.93
N ARG A 111 -11.95 -8.49 -9.72
CA ARG A 111 -13.23 -7.86 -9.33
C ARG A 111 -13.55 -6.65 -10.22
N ILE A 112 -12.56 -5.81 -10.51
CA ILE A 112 -12.71 -4.64 -11.39
C ILE A 112 -13.12 -5.12 -12.79
N PHE A 113 -12.28 -5.93 -13.45
CA PHE A 113 -12.49 -6.32 -14.84
C PHE A 113 -13.60 -7.36 -15.06
N SER A 114 -14.19 -7.90 -13.99
CA SER A 114 -15.38 -8.76 -14.06
C SER A 114 -16.66 -8.06 -13.63
N THR A 115 -16.63 -6.76 -13.31
CA THR A 115 -17.84 -6.03 -12.91
C THR A 115 -18.77 -5.83 -14.11
N PHE A 116 -19.96 -6.41 -14.07
CA PHE A 116 -20.92 -6.24 -15.15
C PHE A 116 -21.70 -4.93 -14.99
N LEU A 117 -21.58 -4.03 -15.98
CA LEU A 117 -22.27 -2.74 -15.99
C LEU A 117 -23.66 -2.91 -16.62
N GLN A 118 -24.69 -3.05 -15.79
CA GLN A 118 -26.09 -3.11 -16.22
C GLN A 118 -26.77 -1.79 -15.96
N LYS A 119 -27.64 -1.35 -16.88
CA LYS A 119 -28.40 -0.08 -16.78
C LYS A 119 -29.14 0.08 -15.45
N ASN A 120 -29.87 -0.95 -15.02
CA ASN A 120 -30.67 -0.92 -13.79
C ASN A 120 -29.84 -1.00 -12.49
N LYS A 121 -28.53 -1.25 -12.58
CA LYS A 121 -27.61 -1.36 -11.44
C LYS A 121 -26.32 -0.57 -11.63
N LEU A 122 -26.34 0.42 -12.52
CA LEU A 122 -25.13 1.08 -12.99
C LEU A 122 -24.42 1.81 -11.83
N GLU A 123 -25.18 2.53 -11.01
CA GLU A 123 -24.66 3.25 -9.85
C GLU A 123 -24.01 2.30 -8.82
N GLU A 124 -24.68 1.19 -8.48
CA GLU A 124 -24.15 0.17 -7.58
C GLU A 124 -22.84 -0.43 -8.13
N ALA A 125 -22.82 -0.75 -9.42
CA ALA A 125 -21.64 -1.29 -10.08
C ALA A 125 -20.48 -0.29 -10.10
N LEU A 126 -20.73 1.00 -10.37
CA LEU A 126 -19.73 2.06 -10.36
C LEU A 126 -19.18 2.30 -8.95
N ASN A 127 -20.02 2.31 -7.92
CA ASN A 127 -19.59 2.42 -6.53
C ASN A 127 -18.68 1.24 -6.12
N LYS A 128 -19.04 0.03 -6.52
CA LYS A 128 -18.22 -1.17 -6.29
C LYS A 128 -16.90 -1.13 -7.04
N LEU A 129 -16.87 -0.61 -8.26
CA LEU A 129 -15.65 -0.39 -9.03
C LEU A 129 -14.73 0.63 -8.37
N LEU A 130 -15.30 1.75 -7.92
CA LEU A 130 -14.56 2.79 -7.20
C LEU A 130 -13.89 2.22 -5.95
N GLU A 131 -14.64 1.45 -5.16
CA GLU A 131 -14.10 0.83 -3.95
C GLU A 131 -12.98 -0.18 -4.28
N ASN A 132 -13.20 -1.10 -5.23
CA ASN A 132 -12.16 -2.05 -5.62
C ASN A 132 -10.91 -1.37 -6.19
N THR A 133 -11.08 -0.27 -6.91
CA THR A 133 -9.97 0.52 -7.46
C THR A 133 -9.17 1.17 -6.34
N ARG A 134 -9.84 1.81 -5.37
CA ARG A 134 -9.18 2.39 -4.19
C ARG A 134 -8.39 1.34 -3.41
N GLN A 135 -8.98 0.17 -3.19
CA GLN A 135 -8.31 -0.94 -2.52
C GLN A 135 -7.12 -1.46 -3.34
N LEU A 136 -7.22 -1.55 -4.67
CA LEU A 136 -6.08 -1.94 -5.50
C LEU A 136 -4.95 -0.91 -5.44
N CYS A 137 -5.27 0.38 -5.50
CA CYS A 137 -4.29 1.46 -5.40
C CYS A 137 -3.54 1.42 -4.07
N SER A 138 -4.23 1.18 -2.95
CA SER A 138 -3.56 1.06 -1.65
C SER A 138 -2.59 -0.12 -1.58
N LEU A 139 -2.83 -1.20 -2.34
CA LEU A 139 -1.92 -2.35 -2.41
C LEU A 139 -0.69 -2.14 -3.31
N ILE A 140 -0.75 -1.21 -4.27
CA ILE A 140 0.30 -1.00 -5.29
C ILE A 140 1.21 0.18 -4.93
N ASP A 141 0.66 1.25 -4.34
CA ASP A 141 1.43 2.47 -4.07
C ASP A 141 2.02 2.49 -2.66
N ASP A 142 3.30 2.15 -2.54
CA ASP A 142 4.14 2.37 -1.33
C ASP A 142 4.50 3.86 -1.14
N LYS A 143 3.85 4.79 -1.85
CA LYS A 143 4.18 6.23 -1.83
C LYS A 143 2.93 7.10 -1.78
N THR A 144 2.99 8.07 -0.90
CA THR A 144 2.06 9.13 -0.53
C THR A 144 1.62 10.07 -1.67
N VAL A 145 1.58 9.66 -2.95
CA VAL A 145 1.27 10.57 -4.07
C VAL A 145 0.53 9.84 -5.20
N LYS A 146 -0.80 10.07 -5.26
CA LYS A 146 -1.75 9.72 -6.33
C LYS A 146 -1.88 8.21 -6.65
N PRO A 147 -3.11 7.70 -6.89
CA PRO A 147 -3.27 6.46 -7.64
C PRO A 147 -2.36 6.51 -8.86
N SER A 148 -1.65 5.42 -9.19
CA SER A 148 -1.01 5.28 -10.49
C SER A 148 -1.94 5.84 -11.56
N VAL A 149 -1.56 6.99 -12.15
CA VAL A 149 -2.38 7.70 -13.14
C VAL A 149 -2.72 6.74 -14.30
N LEU A 150 -1.83 5.80 -14.56
CA LEU A 150 -2.03 4.72 -15.50
C LEU A 150 -3.15 3.76 -15.06
N LEU A 151 -3.16 3.29 -13.82
CA LEU A 151 -4.20 2.40 -13.31
C LEU A 151 -5.57 3.07 -13.32
N ASP A 152 -5.68 4.30 -12.82
CA ASP A 152 -6.92 5.08 -12.85
C ASP A 152 -7.41 5.27 -14.30
N SER A 153 -6.49 5.59 -15.22
CA SER A 153 -6.83 5.73 -16.64
C SER A 153 -7.29 4.42 -17.28
N VAL A 154 -6.64 3.30 -16.95
CA VAL A 154 -7.00 1.96 -17.44
C VAL A 154 -8.38 1.55 -16.94
N VAL A 155 -8.68 1.76 -15.66
CA VAL A 155 -10.00 1.48 -15.09
C VAL A 155 -11.06 2.38 -15.73
N ALA A 156 -10.80 3.69 -15.86
CA ALA A 156 -11.73 4.63 -16.50
C ALA A 156 -12.02 4.25 -17.96
N MET A 157 -10.99 3.94 -18.76
CA MET A 157 -11.16 3.47 -20.13
C MET A 157 -11.95 2.17 -20.21
N TRP A 158 -11.66 1.23 -19.31
CA TRP A 158 -12.40 -0.03 -19.25
C TRP A 158 -13.88 0.21 -18.91
N VAL A 159 -14.19 1.10 -17.96
CA VAL A 159 -15.58 1.46 -17.62
C VAL A 159 -16.29 2.04 -18.84
N ILE A 160 -15.69 3.04 -19.48
CA ILE A 160 -16.28 3.72 -20.65
C ILE A 160 -16.59 2.71 -21.77
N ARG A 161 -15.66 1.80 -22.07
CA ARG A 161 -15.83 0.79 -23.13
C ARG A 161 -16.93 -0.22 -22.83
N ASN A 162 -17.17 -0.52 -21.55
CA ASN A 162 -18.12 -1.53 -21.11
C ASN A 162 -19.44 -0.94 -20.60
N LEU A 163 -19.67 0.36 -20.78
CA LEU A 163 -20.96 0.98 -20.49
C LEU A 163 -22.09 0.30 -21.29
N PRO A 164 -23.32 0.26 -20.74
CA PRO A 164 -24.49 -0.15 -21.52
C PRO A 164 -24.63 0.69 -22.79
N ASP A 165 -25.21 0.11 -23.85
CA ASP A 165 -25.27 0.73 -25.18
C ASP A 165 -25.94 2.11 -25.16
N GLU A 166 -26.89 2.36 -24.24
CA GLU A 166 -27.54 3.66 -24.10
C GLU A 166 -26.61 4.77 -23.57
N TYR A 167 -25.49 4.41 -22.95
CA TYR A 167 -24.49 5.34 -22.41
C TYR A 167 -23.18 5.34 -23.22
N LYS A 168 -23.00 4.41 -24.16
CA LYS A 168 -21.78 4.29 -24.99
C LYS A 168 -21.46 5.57 -25.74
N THR A 169 -22.45 6.20 -26.37
CA THR A 169 -22.25 7.43 -27.16
C THR A 169 -21.67 8.56 -26.32
N ILE A 170 -22.12 8.70 -25.07
CA ILE A 170 -21.60 9.71 -24.14
C ILE A 170 -20.16 9.36 -23.72
N GLY A 171 -19.90 8.07 -23.47
CA GLY A 171 -18.57 7.57 -23.16
C GLY A 171 -17.55 7.83 -24.29
N GLU A 172 -17.93 7.56 -25.54
CA GLU A 172 -17.10 7.80 -26.73
C GLU A 172 -16.80 9.29 -26.96
N LEU A 173 -17.79 10.16 -26.72
CA LEU A 173 -17.61 11.61 -26.80
C LEU A 173 -16.60 12.11 -25.75
N TRP A 174 -16.63 11.54 -24.54
CA TRP A 174 -15.67 11.86 -23.48
C TRP A 174 -14.25 11.43 -23.84
N LEU A 175 -14.06 10.23 -24.42
CA LEU A 175 -12.75 9.77 -24.87
C LEU A 175 -12.16 10.69 -25.94
N LYS A 176 -12.95 11.06 -26.95
CA LYS A 176 -12.51 11.99 -28.01
C LYS A 176 -12.12 13.36 -27.44
N LYS A 177 -12.87 13.88 -26.47
CA LYS A 177 -12.54 15.14 -25.79
C LYS A 177 -11.18 15.06 -25.08
N CYS A 178 -10.91 13.97 -24.35
CA CYS A 178 -9.63 13.77 -23.67
C CYS A 178 -8.44 13.62 -24.63
N GLU A 179 -8.64 13.08 -25.83
CA GLU A 179 -7.60 13.00 -26.88
C GLU A 179 -7.28 14.38 -27.48
N ILE A 180 -8.31 15.22 -27.68
CA ILE A 180 -8.16 16.60 -28.18
C ILE A 180 -7.39 17.47 -27.18
N GLU A 181 -7.73 17.37 -25.89
CA GLU A 181 -7.03 18.14 -24.84
C GLU A 181 -5.56 17.73 -24.68
N LYS A 182 -5.19 16.48 -24.98
CA LYS A 182 -3.78 16.02 -24.99
C LYS A 182 -2.99 16.43 -26.23
N SER A 183 -3.66 16.81 -27.31
CA SER A 183 -3.03 17.14 -28.60
C SER A 183 -2.95 18.65 -28.87
N THR A 184 -3.42 19.48 -27.94
CA THR A 184 -3.24 20.93 -28.01
C THR A 184 -1.91 21.32 -27.34
N PRO A 185 -0.96 21.98 -28.05
CA PRO A 185 0.39 22.30 -27.53
C PRO A 185 0.41 23.23 -26.33
#